data_AF-A0A218ZAZ9-F1
#
_entry.id   AF-A0A218ZAZ9-F1
#
_cell.length_a   1.000
_cell.length_b   1.000
_cell.length_c   1.000
_cell.angle_alpha   90.00
_cell.angle_beta   90.00
_cell.angle_gamma   90.00
#
_symmetry.space_group_name_H-M   'P 1'
#
loop_
_entity.id
_entity.type
_entity.pdbx_description
1 polymer ?
#
loop_
_entity_poly.entity_id
_entity_poly.type
_entity_poly.pdbx_seq_one_letter_code
_entity_poly.pdbx_strand_id
1 'polypeptide(L)'
;MSTSPPPPPPLTTTAGEGDDGAAKTDDASATAVSVAFEKKTAPPESPESIRLRRWIIASFWAIVIFVGLPIWWKTTTIHRENLPLDQMMDWAEGRACRPVFPLRISIEADSLQDLEKQHLLRATQHALDDLNDFSAHHLRLQLSPSVNASVATNGVSAGKVEEEVALTIRVLPGVTTDSELQSYAPVLDIHYTPNQIPSVSSSSSPLGSYIANTLRGLFAEEQAMIAYLLSTSSAPPERSPKALAPEVAESLSKWRTRSMKYSRTYHLTFSLFTPSAVPSTWAIEAALKSHLAPLLSSLSPISNFTIDTQVQFYATPGVGGSILQKADLSGFINAAEWPLSPSIGGAPTVNFILYVGNMSVEGGGKSWLIPQWGGVVIQSDIEDLRPAMLIFANQLMSLLGAPESGSLALRLMTLMRVRSAGLLLKASGTMGSLARLTLALPSISIPRSVADGVYTTIEHLRKACDGLSGKEGLENARIAEEAAEKAFFEKSMVGQVYFPDEHKVAVYMPLLGPMAVPLVMGVVKEIKAWNIRRRGR
;
A
#
# COMPACT_ATOMS: atom_id res chain seq x y z
N MET A 1 31.90 -21.79 38.38
CA MET A 1 31.73 -20.61 39.27
C MET A 1 30.42 -19.95 38.86
N SER A 2 29.25 -20.41 39.34
CA SER A 2 28.65 -20.13 40.67
C SER A 2 28.35 -18.64 40.83
N THR A 3 27.17 -18.11 41.13
CA THR A 3 25.84 -18.66 41.48
C THR A 3 24.93 -17.43 41.63
N SER A 4 23.68 -17.52 41.18
CA SER A 4 22.56 -16.65 41.58
C SER A 4 22.13 -16.92 43.03
N PRO A 5 21.69 -15.92 43.81
CA PRO A 5 21.20 -16.15 45.18
C PRO A 5 19.70 -16.49 45.24
N PRO A 6 19.27 -17.36 46.19
CA PRO A 6 17.86 -17.70 46.45
C PRO A 6 17.21 -16.84 47.56
N PRO A 7 15.86 -16.88 47.72
CA PRO A 7 15.11 -16.06 48.67
C PRO A 7 15.07 -16.62 50.11
N PRO A 8 14.72 -15.81 51.12
CA PRO A 8 14.67 -16.23 52.53
C PRO A 8 13.31 -16.87 52.95
N PRO A 9 13.32 -17.73 54.00
CA PRO A 9 12.15 -18.41 54.57
C PRO A 9 11.45 -17.62 55.71
N PRO A 10 10.26 -18.06 56.21
CA PRO A 10 9.44 -17.29 57.14
C PRO A 10 9.85 -17.48 58.62
N LEU A 11 9.70 -16.43 59.41
CA LEU A 11 9.90 -16.41 60.87
C LEU A 11 8.61 -16.73 61.61
N THR A 12 8.68 -17.80 62.40
CA THR A 12 7.84 -18.15 63.53
C THR A 12 8.25 -17.32 64.77
N THR A 13 7.27 -16.86 65.55
CA THR A 13 7.46 -16.31 66.91
C THR A 13 6.39 -16.96 67.80
N THR A 14 6.70 -18.07 68.48
CA THR A 14 7.19 -18.17 69.88
C THR A 14 6.25 -17.55 70.92
N ALA A 15 5.60 -18.45 71.64
CA ALA A 15 4.96 -18.25 72.93
C ALA A 15 5.98 -17.78 73.98
N GLY A 16 5.51 -16.90 74.87
CA GLY A 16 6.18 -16.54 76.12
C GLY A 16 5.22 -16.85 77.27
N GLU A 17 5.59 -17.86 78.02
CA GLU A 17 4.97 -18.36 79.26
C GLU A 17 5.66 -17.66 80.43
N GLY A 18 4.90 -17.23 81.43
CA GLY A 18 5.37 -16.55 82.64
C GLY A 18 4.45 -16.89 83.80
N ASP A 19 5.05 -17.54 84.78
CA ASP A 19 4.49 -18.39 85.84
C ASP A 19 4.02 -17.62 87.10
N ASP A 20 3.40 -18.42 87.98
CA ASP A 20 3.35 -18.34 89.44
C ASP A 20 2.15 -17.71 90.17
N GLY A 21 1.50 -18.58 90.98
CA GLY A 21 0.85 -18.18 92.23
C GLY A 21 -0.36 -19.01 92.67
N ALA A 22 -0.14 -20.22 93.18
CA ALA A 22 -1.18 -21.10 93.76
C ALA A 22 -1.23 -21.05 95.30
N ALA A 23 -2.44 -21.05 95.90
CA ALA A 23 -2.83 -21.71 97.17
C ALA A 23 -4.34 -21.44 97.48
N LYS A 24 -5.22 -22.47 97.43
CA LYS A 24 -5.87 -23.21 98.56
C LYS A 24 -6.79 -22.35 99.47
N THR A 25 -7.99 -22.71 99.92
CA THR A 25 -8.86 -23.91 99.90
C THR A 25 -10.23 -23.52 100.49
N ASP A 26 -11.23 -24.38 100.27
CA ASP A 26 -12.37 -24.73 101.14
C ASP A 26 -13.81 -24.42 100.71
N ASP A 27 -14.58 -25.51 100.80
CA ASP A 27 -15.97 -25.78 100.47
C ASP A 27 -16.99 -24.92 101.22
N ALA A 28 -18.10 -24.59 100.54
CA ALA A 28 -19.43 -25.11 100.84
C ALA A 28 -20.55 -24.16 100.38
N SER A 29 -21.35 -24.60 99.42
CA SER A 29 -22.82 -24.72 99.50
C SER A 29 -23.46 -24.61 98.11
N ALA A 30 -24.13 -25.69 97.73
CA ALA A 30 -24.94 -25.80 96.54
C ALA A 30 -26.21 -24.95 96.69
N THR A 31 -26.47 -24.07 95.72
CA THR A 31 -27.75 -23.81 95.02
C THR A 31 -27.79 -22.36 94.54
N ALA A 32 -27.71 -22.16 93.22
CA ALA A 32 -28.57 -21.23 92.47
C ALA A 32 -28.06 -21.04 91.03
N VAL A 33 -28.84 -21.60 90.10
CA VAL A 33 -29.24 -21.01 88.80
C VAL A 33 -28.12 -20.58 87.83
N SER A 34 -28.05 -21.33 86.74
CA SER A 34 -27.39 -20.98 85.47
C SER A 34 -27.81 -19.58 84.97
N VAL A 35 -26.90 -18.61 85.04
CA VAL A 35 -27.07 -17.31 84.38
C VAL A 35 -26.62 -17.44 82.94
N ALA A 36 -27.60 -17.58 82.04
CA ALA A 36 -27.38 -17.36 80.61
C ALA A 36 -27.00 -15.89 80.39
N PHE A 37 -25.87 -15.66 79.71
CA PHE A 37 -25.56 -14.33 79.18
C PHE A 37 -26.58 -13.98 78.09
N GLU A 38 -27.62 -13.22 78.47
CA GLU A 38 -28.49 -12.57 77.50
C GLU A 38 -27.64 -11.62 76.65
N LYS A 39 -27.51 -11.97 75.37
CA LYS A 39 -26.98 -11.09 74.33
C LYS A 39 -27.95 -9.91 74.20
N LYS A 40 -27.64 -8.79 74.85
CA LYS A 40 -28.39 -7.53 74.82
C LYS A 40 -28.68 -7.16 73.36
N THR A 41 -29.88 -7.47 72.88
CA THR A 41 -30.32 -7.13 71.54
C THR A 41 -30.62 -5.62 71.49
N ALA A 42 -30.14 -4.97 70.44
CA ALA A 42 -30.46 -3.56 70.19
C ALA A 42 -31.99 -3.38 70.09
N PRO A 43 -32.54 -2.22 70.52
CA PRO A 43 -33.98 -1.98 70.51
C PRO A 43 -34.57 -2.14 69.09
N PRO A 44 -35.83 -2.60 68.97
CA PRO A 44 -36.47 -2.81 67.68
C PRO A 44 -36.55 -1.48 66.90
N GLU A 45 -36.03 -1.49 65.66
CA GLU A 45 -36.08 -0.34 64.76
C GLU A 45 -37.53 0.09 64.50
N SER A 46 -37.79 1.40 64.54
CA SER A 46 -39.11 1.94 64.23
C SER A 46 -39.49 1.69 62.76
N PRO A 47 -40.78 1.49 62.43
CA PRO A 47 -41.22 1.20 61.06
C PRO A 47 -40.90 2.34 60.07
N GLU A 48 -40.75 3.56 60.59
CA GLU A 48 -40.36 4.74 59.81
C GLU A 48 -38.87 4.72 59.42
N SER A 49 -37.97 4.32 60.32
CA SER A 49 -36.54 4.23 60.02
C SER A 49 -36.26 3.12 58.99
N ILE A 50 -37.03 2.03 59.03
CA ILE A 50 -36.96 0.95 58.03
C ILE A 50 -37.41 1.45 56.65
N ARG A 51 -38.50 2.21 56.57
CA ARG A 51 -38.96 2.81 55.30
C ARG A 51 -37.93 3.79 54.76
N LEU A 52 -37.41 4.68 55.60
CA LEU A 52 -36.41 5.67 55.22
C LEU A 52 -35.11 5.02 54.74
N ARG A 53 -34.62 3.98 55.42
CA ARG A 53 -33.45 3.18 54.98
C ARG A 53 -33.68 2.53 53.61
N ARG A 54 -34.89 2.00 53.34
CA ARG A 54 -35.24 1.44 52.02
C ARG A 54 -35.22 2.51 50.92
N TRP A 55 -35.79 3.69 51.20
CA TRP A 55 -35.79 4.80 50.25
C TRP A 55 -34.38 5.35 49.99
N ILE A 56 -33.53 5.43 51.00
CA ILE A 56 -32.11 5.82 50.85
C ILE A 56 -31.37 4.80 49.98
N ILE A 57 -31.46 3.51 50.31
CA ILE A 57 -30.79 2.45 49.52
C ILE A 57 -31.32 2.45 48.08
N ALA A 58 -32.63 2.59 47.89
CA ALA A 58 -33.23 2.67 46.56
C ALA A 58 -32.77 3.92 45.78
N SER A 59 -32.64 5.08 46.43
CA SER A 59 -32.15 6.31 45.82
C SER A 59 -30.68 6.19 45.40
N PHE A 60 -29.82 5.62 46.24
CA PHE A 60 -28.42 5.35 45.88
C PHE A 60 -28.30 4.41 44.69
N TRP A 61 -29.05 3.29 44.68
CA TRP A 61 -29.05 2.37 43.55
C TRP A 61 -29.65 2.99 42.28
N ALA A 62 -30.68 3.84 42.41
CA ALA A 62 -31.21 4.59 41.29
C ALA A 62 -30.13 5.50 40.67
N ILE A 63 -29.38 6.24 41.49
CA ILE A 63 -28.28 7.08 40.99
C ILE A 63 -27.18 6.23 40.34
N VAL A 64 -26.76 5.13 40.98
CA VAL A 64 -25.74 4.24 40.42
C VAL A 64 -26.20 3.64 39.09
N ILE A 65 -27.46 3.23 38.96
CA ILE A 65 -27.97 2.56 37.75
C ILE A 65 -28.28 3.55 36.63
N PHE A 66 -28.93 4.68 36.94
CA PHE A 66 -29.40 5.63 35.92
C PHE A 66 -28.38 6.72 35.58
N VAL A 67 -27.39 6.97 36.45
CA VAL A 67 -26.39 8.04 36.25
C VAL A 67 -24.97 7.46 36.27
N GLY A 68 -24.62 6.69 37.30
CA GLY A 68 -23.27 6.16 37.49
C GLY A 68 -22.84 5.20 36.37
N LEU A 69 -23.60 4.13 36.15
CA LEU A 69 -23.31 3.11 35.14
C LEU A 69 -23.29 3.69 33.71
N PRO A 70 -24.25 4.53 33.27
CA PRO A 70 -24.22 5.13 31.94
C PRO A 70 -23.03 6.07 31.71
N ILE A 71 -22.68 6.89 32.69
CA ILE A 71 -21.52 7.80 32.60
C ILE A 71 -20.23 6.98 32.59
N TRP A 72 -20.10 6.00 33.49
CA TRP A 72 -18.93 5.13 33.53
C TRP A 72 -18.76 4.36 32.22
N TRP A 73 -19.83 3.77 31.69
CA TRP A 73 -19.79 3.08 30.40
C TRP A 73 -19.37 4.02 29.28
N LYS A 74 -20.00 5.19 29.16
CA LYS A 74 -19.67 6.17 28.11
C LYS A 74 -18.23 6.70 28.19
N THR A 75 -17.68 6.84 29.40
CA THR A 75 -16.32 7.37 29.60
C THR A 75 -15.24 6.30 29.51
N THR A 76 -15.59 5.02 29.68
CA THR A 76 -14.65 3.88 29.59
C THR A 76 -14.72 3.12 28.27
N THR A 77 -15.74 3.36 27.44
CA THR A 77 -15.81 2.84 26.07
C THR A 77 -14.81 3.55 25.17
N ILE A 78 -14.06 2.76 24.41
CA ILE A 78 -13.16 3.26 23.39
C ILE A 78 -13.99 3.77 22.21
N HIS A 79 -13.69 4.99 21.74
CA HIS A 79 -14.37 5.55 20.56
C HIS A 79 -14.03 4.72 19.31
N ARG A 80 -15.06 4.25 18.61
CA ARG A 80 -14.93 3.40 17.42
C ARG A 80 -15.94 3.85 16.37
N GLU A 81 -15.43 4.42 15.29
CA GLU A 81 -16.24 4.72 14.11
C GLU A 81 -16.64 3.45 13.36
N ASN A 82 -17.79 3.49 12.70
CA ASN A 82 -18.28 2.39 11.89
C ASN A 82 -17.58 2.39 10.52
N LEU A 83 -16.96 1.27 10.17
CA LEU A 83 -16.31 1.09 8.87
C LEU A 83 -17.16 0.21 7.94
N PRO A 84 -17.16 0.47 6.62
CA PRO A 84 -17.84 -0.37 5.63
C PRO A 84 -17.04 -1.66 5.35
N LEU A 85 -16.98 -2.56 6.33
CA LEU A 85 -16.13 -3.76 6.31
C LEU A 85 -16.39 -4.67 5.10
N ASP A 86 -17.66 -4.86 4.72
CA ASP A 86 -18.02 -5.68 3.57
C ASP A 86 -17.44 -5.11 2.26
N GLN A 87 -17.56 -3.79 2.06
CA GLN A 87 -16.98 -3.12 0.89
C GLN A 87 -15.45 -3.21 0.89
N MET A 88 -14.81 -3.01 2.04
CA MET A 88 -13.35 -3.13 2.16
C MET A 88 -12.86 -4.52 1.78
N MET A 89 -13.57 -5.56 2.21
CA MET A 89 -13.28 -6.95 1.85
C MET A 89 -13.58 -7.24 0.38
N ASP A 90 -14.68 -6.72 -0.17
CA ASP A 90 -15.01 -6.83 -1.60
C ASP A 90 -13.94 -6.22 -2.50
N TRP A 91 -13.33 -5.11 -2.09
CA TRP A 91 -12.18 -4.53 -2.79
C TRP A 91 -10.95 -5.41 -2.68
N ALA A 92 -10.62 -5.89 -1.48
CA ALA A 92 -9.45 -6.73 -1.25
C ALA A 92 -9.52 -8.08 -1.97
N GLU A 93 -10.72 -8.64 -2.12
CA GLU A 93 -10.99 -9.90 -2.82
C GLU A 93 -11.23 -9.71 -4.33
N GLY A 94 -11.13 -8.48 -4.85
CA GLY A 94 -11.34 -8.19 -6.26
C GLY A 94 -12.78 -8.45 -6.74
N ARG A 95 -13.77 -8.33 -5.85
CA ARG A 95 -15.21 -8.36 -6.19
C ARG A 95 -15.73 -7.00 -6.61
N ALA A 96 -15.21 -5.92 -6.03
CA ALA A 96 -15.67 -4.56 -6.29
C ALA A 96 -15.20 -3.97 -7.64
N CYS A 97 -14.01 -4.37 -8.11
CA CYS A 97 -13.43 -3.89 -9.35
C CYS A 97 -12.89 -5.06 -10.17
N ARG A 98 -13.22 -5.07 -11.46
CA ARG A 98 -12.58 -5.92 -12.46
C ARG A 98 -11.71 -5.01 -13.33
N PRO A 99 -10.38 -4.99 -13.14
CA PRO A 99 -9.52 -4.08 -13.87
C PRO A 99 -9.56 -4.44 -15.36
N VAL A 100 -10.02 -3.51 -16.18
CA VAL A 100 -10.01 -3.61 -17.65
C VAL A 100 -9.26 -2.41 -18.20
N PHE A 101 -8.38 -2.67 -19.16
CA PHE A 101 -7.54 -1.68 -19.83
C PHE A 101 -7.99 -1.54 -21.29
N PRO A 102 -9.04 -0.75 -21.57
CA PRO A 102 -9.44 -0.47 -22.93
C PRO A 102 -8.44 0.52 -23.56
N LEU A 103 -7.60 0.03 -24.46
CA LEU A 103 -6.67 0.86 -25.22
C LEU A 103 -7.31 1.30 -26.52
N ARG A 104 -7.51 2.61 -26.66
CA ARG A 104 -8.03 3.18 -27.91
C ARG A 104 -6.91 3.40 -28.90
N ILE A 105 -7.06 2.84 -30.09
CA ILE A 105 -6.10 2.97 -31.18
C ILE A 105 -6.81 3.70 -32.32
N SER A 106 -6.24 4.82 -32.76
CA SER A 106 -6.77 5.59 -33.88
C SER A 106 -6.17 5.10 -35.19
N ILE A 107 -6.99 4.97 -36.24
CA ILE A 107 -6.55 4.62 -37.59
C ILE A 107 -6.76 5.83 -38.50
N GLU A 108 -5.66 6.34 -39.03
CA GLU A 108 -5.58 7.37 -40.06
C GLU A 108 -5.31 6.68 -41.40
N ALA A 109 -6.26 6.74 -42.32
CA ALA A 109 -6.18 6.07 -43.62
C ALA A 109 -6.68 6.98 -44.73
N ASP A 110 -6.04 8.15 -44.87
CA ASP A 110 -6.50 9.23 -45.76
C ASP A 110 -6.52 8.84 -47.25
N SER A 111 -5.72 7.84 -47.65
CA SER A 111 -5.66 7.33 -49.02
C SER A 111 -6.80 6.37 -49.39
N LEU A 112 -7.59 5.91 -48.42
CA LEU A 112 -8.70 4.96 -48.63
C LEU A 112 -10.06 5.68 -48.69
N GLN A 113 -11.05 5.07 -49.35
CA GLN A 113 -12.43 5.57 -49.33
C GLN A 113 -13.10 5.25 -47.99
N ASP A 114 -14.10 6.03 -47.57
CA ASP A 114 -14.72 5.87 -46.25
C ASP A 114 -15.35 4.49 -46.00
N LEU A 115 -15.90 3.86 -47.05
CA LEU A 115 -16.42 2.49 -46.97
C LEU A 115 -15.31 1.46 -46.71
N GLU A 116 -14.15 1.65 -47.36
CA GLU A 116 -12.97 0.80 -47.18
C GLU A 116 -12.38 0.98 -45.78
N LYS A 117 -12.33 2.22 -45.27
CA LYS A 117 -11.90 2.53 -43.89
C LYS A 117 -12.76 1.79 -42.86
N GLN A 118 -14.08 1.85 -43.01
CA GLN A 118 -15.01 1.16 -42.10
C GLN A 118 -14.91 -0.36 -42.18
N HIS A 119 -14.66 -0.91 -43.38
CA HIS A 119 -14.44 -2.34 -43.54
C HIS A 119 -13.11 -2.77 -42.92
N LEU A 120 -12.02 -2.03 -43.18
CA LEU A 120 -10.71 -2.28 -42.58
C LEU A 120 -10.79 -2.24 -41.06
N LEU A 121 -11.45 -1.24 -40.48
CA LEU A 121 -11.63 -1.16 -39.02
C LEU A 121 -12.33 -2.40 -38.47
N ARG A 122 -13.46 -2.80 -39.06
CA ARG A 122 -14.23 -3.97 -38.58
C ARG A 122 -13.47 -5.28 -38.74
N ALA A 123 -12.84 -5.50 -39.90
CA ALA A 123 -12.05 -6.69 -40.16
C ALA A 123 -10.82 -6.78 -39.24
N THR A 124 -10.15 -5.67 -38.99
CA THR A 124 -9.00 -5.61 -38.07
C THR A 124 -9.44 -5.83 -36.62
N GLN A 125 -10.57 -5.23 -36.19
CA GLN A 125 -11.11 -5.44 -34.84
C GLN A 125 -11.50 -6.90 -34.63
N HIS A 126 -12.15 -7.54 -35.61
CA HIS A 126 -12.46 -8.97 -35.55
C HIS A 126 -11.19 -9.82 -35.42
N ALA A 127 -10.18 -9.55 -36.25
CA ALA A 127 -8.91 -10.27 -36.17
C ALA A 127 -8.18 -10.05 -34.83
N LEU A 128 -8.28 -8.86 -34.22
CA LEU A 128 -7.73 -8.59 -32.89
C LEU A 128 -8.47 -9.34 -31.79
N ASP A 129 -9.81 -9.34 -31.83
CA ASP A 129 -10.65 -10.01 -30.84
C ASP A 129 -10.44 -11.54 -30.90
N ASP A 130 -10.27 -12.11 -32.09
CA ASP A 130 -9.97 -13.54 -32.30
C ASP A 130 -8.58 -13.94 -31.76
N LEU A 131 -7.61 -13.00 -31.78
CA LEU A 131 -6.25 -13.22 -31.30
C LEU A 131 -6.09 -12.96 -29.79
N ASN A 132 -7.09 -12.37 -29.13
CA ASN A 132 -6.96 -11.93 -27.74
C ASN A 132 -7.43 -12.99 -26.74
N ASP A 133 -6.47 -13.62 -26.06
CA ASP A 133 -6.72 -14.58 -24.99
C ASP A 133 -6.95 -13.92 -23.61
N PHE A 134 -6.75 -12.61 -23.46
CA PHE A 134 -6.79 -11.92 -22.16
C PHE A 134 -7.86 -10.81 -22.10
N SER A 135 -8.99 -11.11 -21.46
CA SER A 135 -10.15 -10.23 -21.39
C SER A 135 -9.98 -8.94 -20.58
N ALA A 136 -8.90 -8.80 -19.81
CA ALA A 136 -8.65 -7.55 -19.10
C ALA A 136 -7.91 -6.53 -19.98
N HIS A 137 -7.28 -6.92 -21.08
CA HIS A 137 -6.53 -6.04 -21.98
C HIS A 137 -7.17 -6.07 -23.36
N HIS A 138 -7.80 -4.97 -23.77
CA HIS A 138 -8.51 -4.90 -25.04
C HIS A 138 -8.05 -3.72 -25.88
N LEU A 139 -7.66 -4.01 -27.12
CA LEU A 139 -7.40 -2.99 -28.12
C LEU A 139 -8.72 -2.67 -28.83
N ARG A 140 -9.12 -1.39 -28.79
CA ARG A 140 -10.33 -0.87 -29.42
C ARG A 140 -9.94 0.11 -30.51
N LEU A 141 -10.22 -0.27 -31.76
CA LEU A 141 -9.93 0.54 -32.93
C LEU A 141 -11.01 1.60 -33.14
N GLN A 142 -10.58 2.80 -33.51
CA GLN A 142 -11.46 3.90 -33.94
C GLN A 142 -10.87 4.58 -35.18
N LEU A 143 -11.71 5.06 -36.08
CA LEU A 143 -11.25 5.91 -37.18
C LEU A 143 -10.91 7.30 -36.63
N SER A 144 -9.85 7.92 -37.14
CA SER A 144 -9.55 9.31 -36.82
C SER A 144 -10.73 10.22 -37.24
N PRO A 145 -11.10 11.22 -36.42
CA PRO A 145 -12.11 12.19 -36.81
C PRO A 145 -11.61 12.99 -38.01
N SER A 146 -12.46 13.18 -39.03
CA SER A 146 -12.10 13.99 -40.19
C SER A 146 -11.85 15.45 -39.78
N VAL A 147 -10.90 16.11 -40.43
CA VAL A 147 -10.51 17.51 -40.17
C VAL A 147 -11.70 18.49 -40.22
N ASN A 148 -12.79 18.13 -40.89
CA ASN A 148 -14.01 18.94 -40.98
C ASN A 148 -14.93 18.83 -39.76
N ALA A 149 -14.79 17.78 -38.93
CA ALA A 149 -15.60 17.57 -37.73
C ALA A 149 -15.07 18.34 -36.51
N SER A 150 -13.78 18.70 -36.48
CA SER A 150 -13.18 19.47 -35.38
C SER A 150 -13.49 20.97 -35.43
N VAL A 151 -13.92 21.50 -36.59
CA VAL A 151 -14.32 22.91 -36.74
C VAL A 151 -15.77 23.15 -36.27
N ALA A 152 -16.61 22.12 -36.19
CA ALA A 152 -18.02 22.23 -35.80
C ALA A 152 -18.26 22.26 -34.27
N THR A 153 -17.23 22.07 -33.44
CA THR A 153 -17.36 22.03 -31.97
C THR A 153 -16.62 23.16 -31.25
N ASN A 154 -16.59 24.37 -31.82
CA ASN A 154 -16.26 25.59 -31.06
C ASN A 154 -17.51 26.14 -30.35
N GLY A 155 -18.19 25.27 -29.61
CA GLY A 155 -19.37 25.59 -28.80
C GLY A 155 -19.36 24.74 -27.55
N VAL A 156 -18.76 25.27 -26.48
CA VAL A 156 -18.93 24.89 -25.06
C VAL A 156 -19.25 23.40 -24.83
N SER A 157 -18.24 22.54 -24.98
CA SER A 157 -18.27 21.22 -24.33
C SER A 157 -17.58 21.34 -22.98
N ALA A 158 -18.36 21.69 -21.95
CA ALA A 158 -17.98 21.45 -20.58
C ALA A 158 -17.91 19.92 -20.36
N GLY A 159 -16.70 19.39 -20.12
CA GLY A 159 -16.51 18.12 -19.42
C GLY A 159 -16.60 16.81 -20.23
N LYS A 160 -16.39 16.80 -21.55
CA LYS A 160 -16.04 15.53 -22.23
C LYS A 160 -14.53 15.33 -22.15
N VAL A 161 -14.13 14.38 -21.30
CA VAL A 161 -12.78 13.82 -21.22
C VAL A 161 -12.29 13.57 -22.63
N GLU A 162 -11.25 14.28 -23.08
CA GLU A 162 -10.53 13.90 -24.29
C GLU A 162 -9.98 12.49 -24.04
N GLU A 163 -10.61 11.52 -24.68
CA GLU A 163 -10.28 10.12 -24.50
C GLU A 163 -8.87 9.87 -25.07
N GLU A 164 -7.90 9.67 -24.17
CA GLU A 164 -6.48 9.55 -24.51
C GLU A 164 -6.26 8.36 -25.46
N VAL A 165 -5.79 8.65 -26.68
CA VAL A 165 -5.46 7.65 -27.70
C VAL A 165 -4.11 7.02 -27.36
N ALA A 166 -4.05 5.69 -27.30
CA ALA A 166 -2.84 4.94 -26.95
C ALA A 166 -1.82 4.82 -28.09
N LEU A 167 -2.31 4.72 -29.33
CA LEU A 167 -1.49 4.62 -30.53
C LEU A 167 -2.29 5.15 -31.73
N THR A 168 -1.63 5.89 -32.61
CA THR A 168 -2.17 6.27 -33.93
C THR A 168 -1.50 5.42 -35.01
N ILE A 169 -2.30 4.83 -35.90
CA ILE A 169 -1.83 4.05 -37.04
C ILE A 169 -2.02 4.89 -38.29
N ARG A 170 -0.95 5.16 -39.04
CA ARG A 170 -1.01 5.80 -40.35
C ARG A 170 -0.89 4.74 -41.43
N VAL A 171 -1.95 4.57 -42.21
CA VAL A 171 -2.01 3.63 -43.32
C VAL A 171 -1.62 4.37 -44.59
N LEU A 172 -0.44 4.07 -45.11
CA LEU A 172 0.18 4.79 -46.23
C LEU A 172 0.36 3.85 -47.45
N PRO A 173 0.17 4.33 -48.69
CA PRO A 173 0.44 3.51 -49.86
C PRO A 173 1.94 3.27 -50.02
N GLY A 174 2.34 2.03 -50.32
CA GLY A 174 3.74 1.65 -50.52
C GLY A 174 3.93 0.47 -51.47
N VAL A 175 5.21 0.15 -51.73
CA VAL A 175 5.59 -0.93 -52.66
C VAL A 175 5.63 -2.30 -51.97
N THR A 176 5.90 -2.30 -50.66
CA THR A 176 5.95 -3.47 -49.80
C THR A 176 5.09 -3.24 -48.56
N THR A 177 4.65 -4.33 -47.93
CA THR A 177 3.97 -4.27 -46.64
C THR A 177 4.99 -4.29 -45.53
N ASP A 178 5.22 -3.15 -44.91
CA ASP A 178 6.06 -3.01 -43.74
C ASP A 178 5.39 -2.14 -42.67
N SER A 179 5.97 -2.15 -41.48
CA SER A 179 5.52 -1.35 -40.35
C SER A 179 6.72 -0.70 -39.70
N GLU A 180 6.60 0.60 -39.43
CA GLU A 180 7.64 1.41 -38.80
C GLU A 180 7.04 2.19 -37.63
N LEU A 181 7.57 1.94 -36.42
CA LEU A 181 7.16 2.67 -35.24
C LEU A 181 8.04 3.92 -35.08
N GLN A 182 7.41 5.09 -35.01
CA GLN A 182 8.14 6.34 -34.81
C GLN A 182 8.82 6.38 -33.44
N SER A 183 10.07 6.88 -33.37
CA SER A 183 10.87 6.83 -32.14
C SER A 183 10.35 7.76 -31.03
N TYR A 184 9.76 8.90 -31.40
CA TYR A 184 9.38 9.98 -30.46
C TYR A 184 7.88 10.19 -30.32
N ALA A 185 7.06 9.48 -31.11
CA ALA A 185 5.62 9.61 -31.11
C ALA A 185 4.96 8.22 -30.98
N PRO A 186 3.75 8.12 -30.39
CA PRO A 186 2.98 6.88 -30.39
C PRO A 186 2.28 6.71 -31.75
N VAL A 187 3.06 6.72 -32.83
CA VAL A 187 2.59 6.60 -34.20
C VAL A 187 3.25 5.39 -34.85
N LEU A 188 2.43 4.51 -35.40
CA LEU A 188 2.83 3.38 -36.21
C LEU A 188 2.47 3.65 -37.67
N ASP A 189 3.48 3.79 -38.51
CA ASP A 189 3.29 3.93 -39.95
C ASP A 189 3.26 2.52 -40.57
N ILE A 190 2.23 2.23 -41.36
CA ILE A 190 2.03 0.94 -42.01
C ILE A 190 1.89 1.19 -43.50
N HIS A 191 2.83 0.66 -44.29
CA HIS A 191 2.71 0.72 -45.74
C HIS A 191 1.91 -0.46 -46.27
N TYR A 192 0.99 -0.20 -47.21
CA TYR A 192 0.20 -1.24 -47.85
C TYR A 192 0.40 -1.25 -49.35
N THR A 193 0.32 -2.45 -49.94
CA THR A 193 0.35 -2.60 -51.40
C THR A 193 -1.07 -2.49 -51.96
N PRO A 194 -1.27 -1.97 -53.19
CA PRO A 194 -2.61 -1.81 -53.78
C PRO A 194 -3.44 -3.10 -53.86
N ASN A 195 -2.78 -4.26 -53.92
CA ASN A 195 -3.44 -5.58 -53.97
C ASN A 195 -4.05 -6.02 -52.63
N GLN A 196 -3.75 -5.32 -51.54
CA GLN A 196 -4.23 -5.61 -50.19
C GLN A 196 -5.41 -4.74 -49.77
N ILE A 197 -5.89 -3.87 -50.67
CA ILE A 197 -7.09 -3.07 -50.43
C ILE A 197 -8.25 -4.04 -50.19
N PRO A 198 -8.97 -3.93 -49.06
CA PRO A 198 -10.00 -4.87 -48.71
C PRO A 198 -11.16 -4.82 -49.71
N SER A 199 -11.50 -5.97 -50.30
CA SER A 199 -12.75 -6.11 -51.03
C SER A 199 -13.92 -6.12 -50.04
N VAL A 200 -14.91 -5.25 -50.26
CA VAL A 200 -16.07 -5.03 -49.36
C VAL A 200 -16.88 -6.31 -49.10
N SER A 201 -16.76 -7.32 -49.96
CA SER A 201 -17.44 -8.63 -49.88
C SER A 201 -16.72 -9.67 -49.01
N SER A 202 -15.46 -9.45 -48.63
CA SER A 202 -14.67 -10.43 -47.85
C SER A 202 -14.85 -10.20 -46.35
N SER A 203 -15.01 -11.28 -45.58
CA SER A 203 -15.09 -11.21 -44.11
C SER A 203 -13.72 -10.94 -43.46
N SER A 204 -12.63 -11.23 -44.15
CA SER A 204 -11.25 -10.98 -43.72
C SER A 204 -10.54 -10.00 -44.65
N SER A 205 -9.56 -9.29 -44.09
CA SER A 205 -8.69 -8.38 -44.82
C SER A 205 -7.24 -8.80 -44.56
N PRO A 206 -6.41 -9.06 -45.60
CA PRO A 206 -5.00 -9.40 -45.39
C PRO A 206 -4.25 -8.26 -44.70
N LEU A 207 -4.57 -7.00 -45.05
CA LEU A 207 -4.06 -5.83 -44.37
C LEU A 207 -4.54 -5.78 -42.91
N GLY A 208 -5.83 -6.06 -42.66
CA GLY A 208 -6.37 -6.11 -41.30
C GLY A 208 -5.71 -7.18 -40.42
N SER A 209 -5.46 -8.37 -40.95
CA SER A 209 -4.72 -9.43 -40.25
C SER A 209 -3.25 -9.05 -39.99
N TYR A 210 -2.61 -8.34 -40.92
CA TYR A 210 -1.25 -7.82 -40.72
C TYR A 210 -1.21 -6.78 -39.59
N ILE A 211 -2.12 -5.80 -39.61
CA ILE A 211 -2.25 -4.78 -38.56
C ILE A 211 -2.51 -5.44 -37.21
N ALA A 212 -3.45 -6.40 -37.14
CA ALA A 212 -3.79 -7.09 -35.91
C ALA A 212 -2.59 -7.85 -35.30
N ASN A 213 -1.81 -8.57 -36.11
CA ASN A 213 -0.62 -9.27 -35.64
C ASN A 213 0.48 -8.30 -35.18
N THR A 214 0.65 -7.17 -35.88
CA THR A 214 1.63 -6.13 -35.53
C THR A 214 1.28 -5.51 -34.17
N LEU A 215 0.01 -5.15 -33.98
CA LEU A 215 -0.49 -4.61 -32.72
C LEU A 215 -0.34 -5.59 -31.55
N ARG A 216 -0.65 -6.88 -31.77
CA ARG A 216 -0.44 -7.92 -30.77
C ARG A 216 1.03 -7.98 -30.35
N GLY A 217 1.97 -7.91 -31.30
CA GLY A 217 3.40 -7.89 -31.00
C GLY A 217 3.82 -6.66 -30.20
N LEU A 218 3.33 -5.47 -30.57
CA LEU A 218 3.67 -4.20 -29.92
C LEU A 218 3.18 -4.13 -28.47
N PHE A 219 2.00 -4.68 -28.16
CA PHE A 219 1.43 -4.65 -26.81
C PHE A 219 1.65 -5.93 -26.00
N ALA A 220 2.37 -6.92 -26.53
CA ALA A 220 2.60 -8.20 -25.85
C ALA A 220 3.33 -8.03 -24.50
N GLU A 221 4.34 -7.16 -24.44
CA GLU A 221 5.09 -6.90 -23.20
C GLU A 221 4.18 -6.27 -22.12
N GLU A 222 3.40 -5.26 -22.50
CA GLU A 222 2.42 -4.64 -21.60
C GLU A 222 1.37 -5.64 -21.10
N GLN A 223 0.82 -6.43 -22.01
CA GLN A 223 -0.17 -7.45 -21.70
C GLN A 223 0.38 -8.46 -20.69
N ALA A 224 1.62 -8.92 -20.89
CA ALA A 224 2.29 -9.86 -19.99
C ALA A 224 2.55 -9.25 -18.60
N MET A 225 3.00 -7.99 -18.53
CA MET A 225 3.20 -7.27 -17.28
C MET A 225 1.91 -7.13 -16.47
N ILE A 226 0.81 -6.71 -17.12
CA ILE A 226 -0.50 -6.57 -16.46
C ILE A 226 -1.02 -7.92 -16.01
N ALA A 227 -0.96 -8.95 -16.87
CA ALA A 227 -1.39 -10.30 -16.52
C ALA A 227 -0.64 -10.86 -15.30
N TYR A 228 0.67 -10.61 -15.21
CA TYR A 228 1.49 -11.01 -14.06
C TYR A 228 1.13 -10.25 -12.78
N LEU A 229 0.84 -8.95 -12.87
CA LEU A 229 0.41 -8.17 -11.71
C LEU A 229 -0.95 -8.63 -11.17
N LEU A 230 -1.90 -8.94 -12.06
CA LEU A 230 -3.20 -9.46 -11.66
C LEU A 230 -3.10 -10.87 -11.08
N SER A 231 -2.26 -11.76 -11.65
CA SER A 231 -2.13 -13.14 -11.17
C SER A 231 -1.41 -13.25 -9.82
N THR A 232 -0.52 -12.32 -9.51
CA THR A 232 0.18 -12.28 -8.21
C THR A 232 -0.60 -11.54 -7.12
N SER A 233 -1.73 -10.94 -7.47
CA SER A 233 -2.64 -10.33 -6.50
C SER A 233 -3.48 -11.40 -5.80
N SER A 234 -3.97 -11.15 -4.59
CA SER A 234 -4.78 -12.09 -3.79
C SER A 234 -6.19 -12.35 -4.34
N ALA A 235 -6.41 -12.13 -5.65
CA ALA A 235 -7.69 -12.36 -6.30
C ALA A 235 -8.03 -13.87 -6.35
N PRO A 236 -9.31 -14.25 -6.28
CA PRO A 236 -9.74 -15.64 -6.40
C PRO A 236 -9.30 -16.30 -7.73
N PRO A 237 -8.94 -17.60 -7.73
CA PRO A 237 -8.36 -18.29 -8.89
C PRO A 237 -9.27 -18.30 -10.12
N GLU A 238 -10.60 -18.27 -9.96
CA GLU A 238 -11.58 -18.19 -11.06
C GLU A 238 -11.45 -16.92 -11.92
N ARG A 239 -10.74 -15.90 -11.43
CA ARG A 239 -10.56 -14.60 -12.09
C ARG A 239 -9.10 -14.31 -12.44
N SER A 240 -8.20 -15.24 -12.12
CA SER A 240 -6.81 -15.12 -12.51
C SER A 240 -6.68 -15.32 -14.03
N PRO A 241 -5.88 -14.50 -14.74
CA PRO A 241 -5.60 -14.77 -16.14
C PRO A 241 -4.99 -16.16 -16.32
N LYS A 242 -5.15 -16.71 -17.52
CA LYS A 242 -4.49 -17.96 -17.93
C LYS A 242 -3.01 -17.90 -17.54
N ALA A 243 -2.50 -18.99 -16.97
CA ALA A 243 -1.12 -19.05 -16.50
C ALA A 243 -0.16 -18.65 -17.63
N LEU A 244 0.68 -17.65 -17.36
CA LEU A 244 1.73 -17.22 -18.27
C LEU A 244 2.72 -18.36 -18.50
N ALA A 245 3.36 -18.38 -19.67
CA ALA A 245 4.46 -19.30 -19.93
C ALA A 245 5.54 -19.14 -18.83
N PRO A 246 6.14 -20.24 -18.33
CA PRO A 246 7.03 -20.20 -17.17
C PRO A 246 8.24 -19.28 -17.37
N GLU A 247 8.79 -19.25 -18.59
CA GLU A 247 9.90 -18.38 -18.97
C GLU A 247 9.54 -16.88 -18.86
N VAL A 248 8.34 -16.51 -19.33
CA VAL A 248 7.82 -15.14 -19.25
C VAL A 248 7.52 -14.76 -17.80
N ALA A 249 6.99 -15.70 -17.00
CA ALA A 249 6.76 -15.46 -15.58
C ALA A 249 8.08 -15.24 -14.82
N GLU A 250 9.14 -15.98 -15.15
CA GLU A 250 10.46 -15.81 -14.54
C GLU A 250 11.07 -14.46 -14.92
N SER A 251 11.02 -14.06 -16.18
CA SER A 251 11.54 -12.75 -16.62
C SER A 251 10.81 -11.59 -15.95
N LEU A 252 9.48 -11.67 -15.82
CA LEU A 252 8.67 -10.67 -15.12
C LEU A 252 8.92 -10.66 -13.61
N SER A 253 9.20 -11.81 -13.00
CA SER A 253 9.61 -11.87 -11.59
C SER A 253 10.96 -11.17 -11.35
N LYS A 254 11.93 -11.35 -12.26
CA LYS A 254 13.22 -10.65 -12.26
C LYS A 254 13.02 -9.14 -12.47
N TRP A 255 12.15 -8.76 -13.40
CA TRP A 255 11.78 -7.35 -13.61
C TRP A 255 11.16 -6.72 -12.36
N ARG A 256 10.26 -7.43 -11.66
CA ARG A 256 9.60 -6.94 -10.43
C ARG A 256 10.57 -6.78 -9.26
N THR A 257 11.53 -7.70 -9.13
CA THR A 257 12.57 -7.63 -8.10
C THR A 257 13.65 -6.60 -8.43
N ARG A 258 13.92 -6.34 -9.72
CA ARG A 258 14.82 -5.28 -10.20
C ARG A 258 14.24 -3.88 -9.97
N SER A 259 12.95 -3.71 -10.26
CA SER A 259 12.27 -2.42 -10.22
C SER A 259 11.97 -1.96 -8.80
N MET A 260 12.00 -0.63 -8.61
CA MET A 260 11.64 0.01 -7.36
C MET A 260 10.12 0.04 -7.18
N LYS A 261 9.71 -0.01 -5.90
CA LYS A 261 8.33 0.30 -5.53
C LYS A 261 7.98 1.70 -5.99
N TYR A 262 6.73 1.88 -6.39
CA TYR A 262 6.25 3.18 -6.81
C TYR A 262 6.36 4.19 -5.67
N SER A 263 6.77 5.41 -6.01
CA SER A 263 6.71 6.59 -5.14
C SER A 263 6.29 7.80 -5.96
N ARG A 264 5.56 8.71 -5.32
CA ARG A 264 5.21 10.01 -5.91
C ARG A 264 6.45 10.86 -6.17
N THR A 265 7.44 10.76 -5.29
CA THR A 265 8.71 11.50 -5.40
C THR A 265 9.89 10.54 -5.29
N TYR A 266 10.87 10.68 -6.17
CA TYR A 266 12.16 10.01 -6.09
C TYR A 266 13.28 11.04 -5.91
N HIS A 267 14.26 10.70 -5.09
CA HIS A 267 15.50 11.48 -4.94
C HIS A 267 16.57 10.84 -5.80
N LEU A 268 17.13 11.58 -6.76
CA LEU A 268 18.22 11.11 -7.62
C LEU A 268 19.53 11.70 -7.12
N THR A 269 20.49 10.86 -6.75
CA THR A 269 21.81 11.31 -6.27
C THR A 269 22.88 10.97 -7.32
N PHE A 270 23.55 11.98 -7.86
CA PHE A 270 24.65 11.80 -8.82
C PHE A 270 25.98 12.02 -8.11
N SER A 271 26.77 10.96 -8.00
CA SER A 271 28.00 10.95 -7.22
C SER A 271 29.21 10.70 -8.11
N LEU A 272 30.18 11.61 -8.09
CA LEU A 272 31.47 11.40 -8.74
C LEU A 272 32.47 10.85 -7.72
N PHE A 273 32.92 9.61 -7.93
CA PHE A 273 33.87 8.94 -7.04
C PHE A 273 35.23 8.84 -7.71
N THR A 274 36.25 9.33 -7.02
CA THR A 274 37.61 9.44 -7.53
C THR A 274 38.57 8.70 -6.61
N PRO A 275 39.52 7.90 -7.13
CA PRO A 275 40.52 7.22 -6.30
C PRO A 275 41.60 8.16 -5.75
N SER A 276 41.63 9.41 -6.23
CA SER A 276 42.63 10.42 -5.87
C SER A 276 41.95 11.73 -5.45
N ALA A 277 42.71 12.82 -5.26
CA ALA A 277 42.14 14.15 -5.03
C ALA A 277 41.60 14.82 -6.32
N VAL A 278 41.84 14.21 -7.49
CA VAL A 278 41.50 14.78 -8.80
C VAL A 278 40.60 13.79 -9.56
N PRO A 279 39.58 14.28 -10.29
CA PRO A 279 39.14 15.68 -10.36
C PRO A 279 38.29 16.13 -9.17
N SER A 280 38.46 17.40 -8.77
CA SER A 280 37.69 18.06 -7.70
C SER A 280 36.30 18.52 -8.15
N THR A 281 36.10 18.69 -9.46
CA THR A 281 34.88 19.23 -10.05
C THR A 281 34.55 18.53 -11.36
N TRP A 282 33.30 18.61 -11.76
CA TRP A 282 32.78 18.04 -13.01
C TRP A 282 31.61 18.89 -13.50
N ALA A 283 31.40 18.94 -14.81
CA ALA A 283 30.35 19.74 -15.44
C ALA A 283 28.97 19.04 -15.42
N ILE A 284 28.59 18.50 -14.25
CA ILE A 284 27.39 17.68 -14.10
C ILE A 284 26.10 18.47 -14.32
N GLU A 285 26.03 19.72 -13.87
CA GLU A 285 24.83 20.54 -14.00
C GLU A 285 24.44 20.74 -15.48
N ALA A 286 25.44 21.05 -16.32
CA ALA A 286 25.24 21.19 -17.76
C ALA A 286 24.81 19.86 -18.40
N ALA A 287 25.46 18.76 -18.02
CA ALA A 287 25.16 17.42 -18.54
C ALA A 287 23.76 16.92 -18.15
N LEU A 288 23.33 17.17 -16.91
CA LEU A 288 21.99 16.84 -16.44
C LEU A 288 20.94 17.65 -17.20
N LYS A 289 21.17 18.96 -17.39
CA LYS A 289 20.26 19.84 -18.12
C LYS A 289 20.11 19.45 -19.59
N SER A 290 21.19 19.05 -20.25
CA SER A 290 21.16 18.69 -21.68
C SER A 290 20.64 17.27 -21.94
N HIS A 291 21.01 16.30 -21.10
CA HIS A 291 20.79 14.88 -21.41
C HIS A 291 19.71 14.20 -20.56
N LEU A 292 19.50 14.63 -19.32
CA LEU A 292 18.57 13.95 -18.41
C LEU A 292 17.27 14.74 -18.19
N ALA A 293 17.32 16.07 -18.14
CA ALA A 293 16.15 16.91 -17.92
C ALA A 293 14.99 16.65 -18.90
N PRO A 294 15.21 16.43 -20.22
CA PRO A 294 14.12 16.09 -21.14
C PRO A 294 13.40 14.79 -20.75
N LEU A 295 14.15 13.76 -20.34
CA LEU A 295 13.57 12.51 -19.87
C LEU A 295 12.77 12.71 -18.59
N LEU A 296 13.32 13.42 -17.60
CA LEU A 296 12.63 13.70 -16.33
C LEU A 296 11.35 14.52 -16.55
N SER A 297 11.37 15.47 -17.48
CA SER A 297 10.19 16.24 -17.84
C SER A 297 9.08 15.34 -18.42
N SER A 298 9.45 14.34 -19.21
CA SER A 298 8.51 13.36 -19.78
C SER A 298 7.94 12.41 -18.73
N LEU A 299 8.70 12.14 -17.66
CA LEU A 299 8.29 11.31 -16.53
C LEU A 299 7.50 12.06 -15.45
N SER A 300 7.47 13.40 -15.50
CA SER A 300 6.82 14.24 -14.48
C SER A 300 5.32 13.94 -14.25
N PRO A 301 4.53 13.49 -15.25
CA PRO A 301 3.16 13.04 -14.98
C PRO A 301 3.08 11.77 -14.11
N ILE A 302 4.15 10.96 -14.08
CA ILE A 302 4.24 9.67 -13.40
C ILE A 302 4.85 9.80 -12.00
N SER A 303 5.92 10.56 -11.85
CA SER A 303 6.58 10.80 -10.58
C SER A 303 7.36 12.11 -10.62
N ASN A 304 7.52 12.74 -9.47
CA ASN A 304 8.39 13.88 -9.27
C ASN A 304 9.81 13.43 -8.96
N PHE A 305 10.79 14.22 -9.40
CA PHE A 305 12.20 13.94 -9.18
C PHE A 305 12.87 15.15 -8.56
N THR A 306 13.70 14.90 -7.56
CA THR A 306 14.65 15.88 -7.01
C THR A 306 16.06 15.36 -7.27
N ILE A 307 17.01 16.27 -7.45
CA ILE A 307 18.36 15.90 -7.85
C ILE A 307 19.36 16.50 -6.88
N ASP A 308 20.22 15.65 -6.33
CA ASP A 308 21.38 16.03 -5.55
C ASP A 308 22.65 15.58 -6.26
N THR A 309 23.72 16.35 -6.12
CA THR A 309 25.03 16.00 -6.71
C THR A 309 26.09 16.04 -5.62
N GLN A 310 27.05 15.12 -5.70
CA GLN A 310 28.17 15.06 -4.76
C GLN A 310 29.45 14.59 -5.44
N VAL A 311 30.58 14.91 -4.81
CA VAL A 311 31.91 14.47 -5.22
C VAL A 311 32.60 13.85 -4.01
N GLN A 312 33.11 12.63 -4.17
CA GLN A 312 33.86 11.92 -3.15
C GLN A 312 35.30 11.69 -3.61
N PHE A 313 36.23 12.14 -2.78
CA PHE A 313 37.66 11.98 -2.96
C PHE A 313 38.16 10.73 -2.27
N TYR A 314 39.26 10.17 -2.79
CA TYR A 314 39.93 9.00 -2.23
C TYR A 314 38.98 7.82 -1.99
N ALA A 315 38.01 7.65 -2.88
CA ALA A 315 37.07 6.55 -2.85
C ALA A 315 37.74 5.28 -3.34
N THR A 316 38.25 4.46 -2.42
CA THR A 316 38.72 3.11 -2.75
C THR A 316 37.54 2.15 -2.82
N PRO A 317 37.33 1.45 -3.96
CA PRO A 317 36.27 0.46 -4.06
C PRO A 317 36.55 -0.72 -3.14
N GLY A 318 35.49 -1.40 -2.69
CA GLY A 318 35.61 -2.57 -1.81
C GLY A 318 36.26 -3.79 -2.48
N VAL A 319 36.34 -3.77 -3.82
CA VAL A 319 36.90 -4.84 -4.65
C VAL A 319 37.99 -4.27 -5.55
N GLY A 320 39.16 -4.90 -5.52
CA GLY A 320 40.30 -4.55 -6.37
C GLY A 320 40.41 -5.42 -7.62
N GLY A 321 40.97 -4.89 -8.70
CA GLY A 321 41.25 -5.61 -9.95
C GLY A 321 40.90 -4.81 -11.20
N SER A 322 41.53 -5.14 -12.33
CA SER A 322 41.22 -4.51 -13.63
C SER A 322 39.94 -5.07 -14.27
N ILE A 323 39.57 -6.31 -13.92
CA ILE A 323 38.37 -7.00 -14.38
C ILE A 323 37.55 -7.42 -13.16
N LEU A 324 36.33 -6.89 -13.07
CA LEU A 324 35.37 -7.17 -12.00
C LEU A 324 34.48 -8.35 -12.37
N GLN A 325 34.42 -9.35 -11.49
CA GLN A 325 33.53 -10.50 -11.64
C GLN A 325 32.08 -10.10 -11.31
N LYS A 326 31.11 -10.75 -11.93
CA LYS A 326 29.68 -10.46 -11.70
C LYS A 326 29.26 -10.62 -10.23
N ALA A 327 29.86 -11.59 -9.52
CA ALA A 327 29.59 -11.85 -8.11
C ALA A 327 30.05 -10.70 -7.18
N ASP A 328 31.07 -9.95 -7.61
CA ASP A 328 31.73 -8.94 -6.78
C ASP A 328 31.17 -7.52 -7.01
N LEU A 329 30.25 -7.35 -7.96
CA LEU A 329 29.69 -6.04 -8.35
C LEU A 329 28.91 -5.34 -7.23
N SER A 330 28.26 -6.10 -6.35
CA SER A 330 27.60 -5.53 -5.17
C SER A 330 28.62 -5.09 -4.11
N GLY A 331 29.72 -5.83 -3.98
CA GLY A 331 30.84 -5.53 -3.07
C GLY A 331 31.72 -4.36 -3.53
N PHE A 332 31.59 -3.91 -4.78
CA PHE A 332 32.26 -2.72 -5.27
C PHE A 332 31.91 -1.49 -4.42
N ILE A 333 30.66 -1.40 -3.95
CA ILE A 333 30.19 -0.30 -3.13
C ILE A 333 30.69 -0.48 -1.69
N ASN A 334 31.64 0.36 -1.29
CA ASN A 334 32.10 0.41 0.09
C ASN A 334 31.13 1.25 0.94
N ALA A 335 29.97 0.68 1.28
CA ALA A 335 28.95 1.35 2.07
C ALA A 335 29.40 1.77 3.48
N ALA A 336 30.51 1.21 3.99
CA ALA A 336 31.08 1.57 5.28
C ALA A 336 31.87 2.89 5.22
N GLU A 337 32.50 3.18 4.08
CA GLU A 337 33.38 4.35 3.92
C GLU A 337 32.77 5.47 3.08
N TRP A 338 31.80 5.16 2.21
CA TRP A 338 31.20 6.14 1.32
C TRP A 338 29.95 6.77 1.95
N PRO A 339 30.00 8.05 2.33
CA PRO A 339 28.83 8.74 2.87
C PRO A 339 27.84 9.01 1.72
N LEU A 340 26.87 8.11 1.54
CA LEU A 340 25.78 8.33 0.60
C LEU A 340 24.75 9.26 1.26
N SER A 341 24.30 10.28 0.53
CA SER A 341 23.25 11.18 1.02
C SER A 341 22.01 10.38 1.40
N PRO A 342 21.56 10.44 2.67
CA PRO A 342 20.39 9.70 3.12
C PRO A 342 19.12 10.23 2.46
N SER A 343 18.06 9.41 2.46
CA SER A 343 16.75 9.83 1.97
C SER A 343 16.21 11.01 2.78
N ILE A 344 15.98 12.13 2.09
CA ILE A 344 15.34 13.31 2.68
C ILE A 344 13.82 13.10 2.61
N GLY A 345 13.10 13.27 3.72
CA GLY A 345 11.63 13.29 3.71
C GLY A 345 10.93 11.95 3.44
N GLY A 346 11.62 10.81 3.58
CA GLY A 346 11.00 9.48 3.49
C GLY A 346 10.79 8.94 2.07
N ALA A 347 11.15 9.70 1.03
CA ALA A 347 11.08 9.24 -0.34
C ALA A 347 12.30 8.37 -0.72
N PRO A 348 12.14 7.37 -1.60
CA PRO A 348 13.22 6.49 -2.02
C PRO A 348 14.29 7.24 -2.83
N THR A 349 15.55 6.91 -2.54
CA THR A 349 16.74 7.45 -3.21
C THR A 349 17.26 6.49 -4.27
N VAL A 350 17.56 7.01 -5.46
CA VAL A 350 18.22 6.31 -6.56
C VAL A 350 19.65 6.84 -6.70
N ASN A 351 20.62 5.96 -6.53
CA ASN A 351 22.04 6.34 -6.52
C ASN A 351 22.70 6.09 -7.88
N PHE A 352 23.23 7.14 -8.51
CA PHE A 352 24.02 7.05 -9.72
C PHE A 352 25.47 7.42 -9.44
N ILE A 353 26.36 6.43 -9.52
CA ILE A 353 27.79 6.62 -9.26
C ILE A 353 28.55 6.62 -10.59
N LEU A 354 29.30 7.68 -10.83
CA LEU A 354 30.36 7.73 -11.82
C LEU A 354 31.69 7.51 -11.11
N TYR A 355 32.31 6.35 -11.33
CA TYR A 355 33.62 6.04 -10.79
C TYR A 355 34.71 6.31 -11.81
N VAL A 356 35.72 7.08 -11.41
CA VAL A 356 36.85 7.42 -12.27
C VAL A 356 37.88 6.29 -12.25
N GLY A 357 37.96 5.56 -13.36
CA GLY A 357 38.87 4.43 -13.45
C GLY A 357 38.92 3.75 -14.81
N ASN A 358 39.81 2.77 -14.92
CA ASN A 358 40.03 1.94 -16.11
C ASN A 358 39.56 0.49 -15.93
N MET A 359 38.81 0.22 -14.87
CA MET A 359 38.29 -1.11 -14.55
C MET A 359 37.15 -1.48 -15.52
N SER A 360 36.99 -2.76 -15.79
CA SER A 360 35.93 -3.30 -16.65
C SER A 360 35.24 -4.46 -15.97
N VAL A 361 33.97 -4.70 -16.29
CA VAL A 361 33.22 -5.88 -15.86
C VAL A 361 33.55 -7.03 -16.81
N GLU A 362 33.51 -8.26 -16.30
CA GLU A 362 33.57 -9.47 -17.10
C GLU A 362 32.62 -9.36 -18.33
N GLY A 363 33.17 -9.54 -19.53
CA GLY A 363 32.45 -9.26 -20.79
C GLY A 363 32.69 -7.87 -21.38
N GLY A 364 33.58 -7.05 -20.79
CA GLY A 364 34.03 -5.77 -21.33
C GLY A 364 33.09 -4.59 -21.05
N GLY A 365 32.01 -4.80 -20.30
CA GLY A 365 31.09 -3.74 -19.90
C GLY A 365 31.74 -2.76 -18.91
N LYS A 366 31.32 -1.50 -18.92
CA LYS A 366 31.79 -0.48 -17.96
C LYS A 366 30.70 0.01 -17.01
N SER A 367 29.53 -0.64 -17.00
CA SER A 367 28.40 -0.21 -16.19
C SER A 367 27.56 -1.38 -15.75
N TRP A 368 26.98 -1.29 -14.57
CA TRP A 368 26.00 -2.26 -14.07
C TRP A 368 24.92 -1.56 -13.25
N LEU A 369 23.78 -2.24 -13.14
CA LEU A 369 22.64 -1.80 -12.35
C LEU A 369 22.56 -2.65 -11.08
N ILE A 370 22.29 -1.99 -9.95
CA ILE A 370 21.99 -2.66 -8.68
C ILE A 370 20.48 -2.55 -8.44
N PRO A 371 19.76 -3.68 -8.41
CA PRO A 371 18.31 -3.74 -8.16
C PRO A 371 17.85 -2.87 -6.99
N GLN A 372 16.76 -2.12 -7.19
CA GLN A 372 16.14 -1.29 -6.16
C GLN A 372 17.05 -0.26 -5.48
N TRP A 373 18.23 0.02 -6.05
CA TRP A 373 19.20 0.93 -5.46
C TRP A 373 19.68 1.99 -6.43
N GLY A 374 20.12 1.60 -7.63
CA GLY A 374 20.85 2.56 -8.49
C GLY A 374 21.72 1.90 -9.55
N GLY A 375 22.68 2.66 -10.06
CA GLY A 375 23.61 2.21 -11.08
C GLY A 375 25.00 2.80 -10.94
N VAL A 376 25.98 2.04 -11.43
CA VAL A 376 27.40 2.44 -11.41
C VAL A 376 27.92 2.43 -12.84
N VAL A 377 28.66 3.48 -13.19
CA VAL A 377 29.37 3.63 -14.46
C VAL A 377 30.84 3.91 -14.16
N ILE A 378 31.73 3.19 -14.83
CA ILE A 378 33.17 3.40 -14.78
C ILE A 378 33.58 4.15 -16.05
N GLN A 379 34.18 5.31 -15.88
CA GLN A 379 34.67 6.12 -17.00
C GLN A 379 36.01 6.74 -16.63
N SER A 380 36.97 6.69 -17.55
CA SER A 380 38.29 7.27 -17.34
C SER A 380 38.34 8.75 -17.70
N ASP A 381 37.63 9.13 -18.76
CA ASP A 381 37.50 10.51 -19.24
C ASP A 381 36.23 11.13 -18.65
N ILE A 382 36.32 12.34 -18.12
CA ILE A 382 35.21 13.04 -17.44
C ILE A 382 34.86 14.33 -18.18
N GLU A 383 35.56 14.64 -19.28
CA GLU A 383 35.25 15.78 -20.14
C GLU A 383 33.92 15.57 -20.88
N ASP A 384 33.68 14.36 -21.40
CA ASP A 384 32.39 13.97 -22.00
C ASP A 384 31.55 13.10 -21.06
N LEU A 385 30.59 13.74 -20.37
CA LEU A 385 29.64 13.04 -19.50
C LEU A 385 28.47 12.41 -20.27
N ARG A 386 28.34 12.63 -21.58
CA ARG A 386 27.21 12.13 -22.37
C ARG A 386 27.03 10.61 -22.27
N PRO A 387 28.07 9.75 -22.39
CA PRO A 387 27.90 8.30 -22.33
C PRO A 387 27.34 7.87 -20.97
N ALA A 388 27.90 8.40 -19.87
CA ALA A 388 27.42 8.12 -18.51
C ALA A 388 25.96 8.55 -18.33
N MET A 389 25.57 9.74 -18.78
CA MET A 389 24.20 10.25 -18.66
C MET A 389 23.19 9.39 -19.42
N LEU A 390 23.52 8.93 -20.63
CA LEU A 390 22.64 8.04 -21.40
C LEU A 390 22.48 6.67 -20.74
N ILE A 391 23.55 6.13 -20.14
CA ILE A 391 23.49 4.89 -19.36
C ILE A 391 22.60 5.09 -18.13
N PHE A 392 22.78 6.17 -17.37
CA PHE A 392 21.95 6.48 -16.21
C PHE A 392 20.48 6.69 -16.58
N ALA A 393 20.19 7.31 -17.72
CA ALA A 393 18.82 7.45 -18.23
C ALA A 393 18.15 6.09 -18.49
N ASN A 394 18.87 5.16 -19.13
CA ASN A 394 18.38 3.80 -19.38
C ASN A 394 18.21 3.00 -18.08
N GLN A 395 19.18 3.12 -17.17
CA GLN A 395 19.14 2.51 -15.84
C GLN A 395 17.96 3.04 -15.00
N LEU A 396 17.69 4.36 -15.06
CA LEU A 396 16.55 4.97 -14.41
C LEU A 396 15.24 4.40 -14.94
N MET A 397 15.06 4.32 -16.27
CA MET A 397 13.87 3.71 -16.88
C MET A 397 13.69 2.25 -16.43
N SER A 398 14.78 1.49 -16.36
CA SER A 398 14.79 0.11 -15.87
C SER A 398 14.41 -0.01 -14.38
N LEU A 399 14.94 0.87 -13.52
CA LEU A 399 14.61 0.91 -12.08
C LEU A 399 13.18 1.36 -11.82
N LEU A 400 12.67 2.29 -12.63
CA LEU A 400 11.26 2.68 -12.62
C LEU A 400 10.36 1.58 -13.20
N GLY A 401 10.91 0.49 -13.73
CA GLY A 401 10.15 -0.64 -14.27
C GLY A 401 9.48 -0.32 -15.61
N ALA A 402 10.00 0.62 -16.40
CA ALA A 402 9.50 0.83 -17.75
C ALA A 402 9.74 -0.44 -18.61
N PRO A 403 8.84 -0.74 -19.57
CA PRO A 403 9.07 -1.82 -20.54
C PRO A 403 10.34 -1.56 -21.36
N GLU A 404 10.90 -2.59 -21.96
CA GLU A 404 12.14 -2.50 -22.74
C GLU A 404 11.86 -2.20 -24.22
N SER A 405 10.70 -2.62 -24.74
CA SER A 405 10.31 -2.43 -26.14
C SER A 405 9.46 -1.18 -26.39
N GLY A 406 9.43 -0.72 -27.65
CA GLY A 406 8.59 0.38 -28.11
C GLY A 406 9.21 1.79 -28.02
N SER A 407 8.47 2.78 -28.53
CA SER A 407 8.86 4.19 -28.48
C SER A 407 8.79 4.74 -27.05
N LEU A 408 9.51 5.82 -26.76
CA LEU A 408 9.51 6.41 -25.41
C LEU A 408 8.09 6.73 -24.94
N ALA A 409 7.26 7.29 -25.82
CA ALA A 409 5.87 7.59 -25.53
C ALA A 409 5.08 6.34 -25.12
N LEU A 410 5.20 5.25 -25.90
CA LEU A 410 4.52 3.99 -25.61
C LEU A 410 4.97 3.40 -24.28
N ARG A 411 6.28 3.39 -24.02
CA ARG A 411 6.88 2.90 -22.77
C ARG A 411 6.35 3.65 -21.56
N LEU A 412 6.23 4.98 -21.64
CA LEU A 412 5.69 5.81 -20.57
C LEU A 412 4.20 5.55 -20.35
N MET A 413 3.42 5.37 -21.42
CA MET A 413 2.00 5.03 -21.31
C MET A 413 1.78 3.66 -20.67
N THR A 414 2.55 2.65 -21.06
CA THR A 414 2.55 1.33 -20.41
C THR A 414 2.91 1.45 -18.93
N LEU A 415 3.96 2.22 -18.61
CA LEU A 415 4.37 2.45 -17.23
C LEU A 415 3.24 3.07 -16.40
N MET A 416 2.53 4.07 -16.91
CA MET A 416 1.38 4.67 -16.21
C MET A 416 0.31 3.63 -15.87
N ARG A 417 -0.09 2.80 -16.84
CA ARG A 417 -1.11 1.76 -16.64
C ARG A 417 -0.68 0.70 -15.65
N VAL A 418 0.55 0.21 -15.79
CA VAL A 418 1.17 -0.77 -14.88
C VAL A 418 1.23 -0.22 -13.45
N ARG A 419 1.61 1.06 -13.27
CA ARG A 419 1.63 1.71 -11.95
C ARG A 419 0.23 1.95 -11.39
N SER A 420 -0.72 2.39 -12.21
CA SER A 420 -2.12 2.57 -11.80
C SER A 420 -2.71 1.25 -11.29
N ALA A 421 -2.51 0.16 -12.03
CA ALA A 421 -2.95 -1.17 -11.63
C ALA A 421 -2.30 -1.62 -10.32
N GLY A 422 -0.97 -1.46 -10.21
CA GLY A 422 -0.22 -1.83 -9.02
C GLY A 422 -0.67 -1.07 -7.76
N LEU A 423 -0.92 0.23 -7.88
CA LEU A 423 -1.42 1.06 -6.78
C LEU A 423 -2.85 0.70 -6.38
N LEU A 424 -3.72 0.44 -7.35
CA LEU A 424 -5.09 -0.02 -7.11
C LEU A 424 -5.08 -1.32 -6.29
N LEU A 425 -4.27 -2.30 -6.69
CA LEU A 425 -4.13 -3.58 -5.99
C LEU A 425 -3.51 -3.42 -4.60
N LYS A 426 -2.54 -2.50 -4.45
CA LYS A 426 -1.91 -2.23 -3.16
C LYS A 426 -2.90 -1.60 -2.19
N ALA A 427 -3.62 -0.56 -2.61
CA ALA A 427 -4.62 0.13 -1.80
C ALA A 427 -5.76 -0.82 -1.39
N SER A 428 -6.26 -1.66 -2.31
CA SER A 428 -7.29 -2.65 -1.98
C SER A 428 -6.80 -3.71 -0.98
N GLY A 429 -5.57 -4.20 -1.14
CA GLY A 429 -4.92 -5.10 -0.19
C GLY A 429 -4.73 -4.49 1.21
N THR A 430 -4.33 -3.22 1.29
CA THR A 430 -4.19 -2.47 2.55
C THR A 430 -5.55 -2.31 3.23
N MET A 431 -6.62 -1.95 2.51
CA MET A 431 -7.97 -1.89 3.07
C MET A 431 -8.45 -3.25 3.61
N GLY A 432 -8.20 -4.34 2.88
CA GLY A 432 -8.54 -5.69 3.36
C GLY A 432 -7.78 -6.06 4.63
N SER A 433 -6.50 -5.66 4.72
CA SER A 433 -5.69 -5.86 5.93
C SER A 433 -6.23 -5.05 7.11
N LEU A 434 -6.63 -3.80 6.87
CA LEU A 434 -7.30 -2.96 7.88
C LEU A 434 -8.63 -3.59 8.34
N ALA A 435 -9.46 -4.07 7.42
CA ALA A 435 -10.71 -4.74 7.76
C ALA A 435 -10.48 -5.96 8.66
N ARG A 436 -9.54 -6.84 8.29
CA ARG A 436 -9.16 -8.01 9.09
C ARG A 436 -8.63 -7.63 10.47
N LEU A 437 -7.78 -6.59 10.57
CA LEU A 437 -7.28 -6.07 11.84
C LEU A 437 -8.43 -5.62 12.74
N THR A 438 -9.37 -4.85 12.19
CA THR A 438 -10.51 -4.30 12.97
C THR A 438 -11.50 -5.36 13.43
N LEU A 439 -11.59 -6.50 12.73
CA LEU A 439 -12.35 -7.67 13.13
C LEU A 439 -11.62 -8.51 14.19
N ALA A 440 -10.30 -8.69 14.03
CA ALA A 440 -9.48 -9.48 14.94
C ALA A 440 -9.30 -8.80 16.31
N LEU A 441 -9.25 -7.47 16.35
CA LEU A 441 -9.01 -6.68 17.55
C LEU A 441 -10.21 -5.74 17.83
N PRO A 442 -11.29 -6.23 18.48
CA PRO A 442 -12.47 -5.41 18.76
C PRO A 442 -12.21 -4.26 19.75
N SER A 443 -11.15 -4.35 20.55
CA SER A 443 -10.72 -3.33 21.51
C SER A 443 -9.86 -2.22 20.91
N ILE A 444 -9.60 -2.22 19.59
CA ILE A 444 -8.85 -1.15 18.93
C ILE A 444 -9.73 0.10 18.75
N SER A 445 -9.17 1.28 19.02
CA SER A 445 -9.83 2.53 18.66
C SER A 445 -9.84 2.77 17.17
N ILE A 446 -10.96 3.25 16.64
CA ILE A 446 -11.07 3.68 15.25
C ILE A 446 -11.46 5.16 15.25
N PRO A 447 -10.50 6.08 15.04
CA PRO A 447 -10.77 7.51 14.99
C PRO A 447 -11.44 7.91 13.68
N ARG A 448 -11.98 9.14 13.64
CA ARG A 448 -12.59 9.72 12.43
C ARG A 448 -11.63 9.82 11.25
N SER A 449 -10.36 10.13 11.49
CA SER A 449 -9.35 10.20 10.42
C SER A 449 -9.21 8.88 9.65
N VAL A 450 -9.36 7.75 10.32
CA VAL A 450 -9.32 6.41 9.72
C VAL A 450 -10.59 6.15 8.92
N ALA A 451 -11.76 6.49 9.47
CA ALA A 451 -13.02 6.35 8.75
C ALA A 451 -13.03 7.22 7.47
N ASP A 452 -12.65 8.49 7.58
CA ASP A 452 -12.52 9.42 6.46
C ASP A 452 -11.53 8.87 5.43
N GLY A 453 -10.36 8.39 5.87
CA GLY A 453 -9.37 7.74 5.01
C GLY A 453 -9.93 6.54 4.26
N VAL A 454 -10.70 5.66 4.92
CA VAL A 454 -11.35 4.51 4.29
C VAL A 454 -12.38 4.96 3.24
N TYR A 455 -13.24 5.92 3.54
CA TYR A 455 -14.24 6.42 2.58
C TYR A 455 -13.58 7.07 1.37
N THR A 456 -12.55 7.91 1.59
CA THR A 456 -11.78 8.52 0.49
C THR A 456 -11.08 7.46 -0.36
N THR A 457 -10.56 6.40 0.27
CA THR A 457 -9.90 5.29 -0.44
C THR A 457 -10.90 4.58 -1.35
N ILE A 458 -12.08 4.23 -0.85
CA ILE A 458 -13.13 3.53 -1.63
C ILE A 458 -13.61 4.40 -2.80
N GLU A 459 -13.82 5.70 -2.57
CA GLU A 459 -14.24 6.62 -3.63
C GLU A 459 -13.21 6.72 -4.75
N HIS A 460 -11.94 6.94 -4.40
CA HIS A 460 -10.87 7.06 -5.37
C HIS A 460 -10.50 5.72 -6.02
N LEU A 461 -10.65 4.59 -5.32
CA LEU A 461 -10.51 3.26 -5.93
C LEU A 461 -11.53 3.02 -7.04
N ARG A 462 -12.79 3.46 -6.84
CA ARG A 462 -13.82 3.36 -7.88
C ARG A 462 -13.44 4.17 -9.11
N LYS A 463 -13.07 5.44 -8.92
CA LYS A 463 -12.61 6.33 -10.00
C LYS A 463 -11.35 5.76 -10.70
N ALA A 464 -10.41 5.22 -9.93
CA ALA A 464 -9.21 4.61 -10.47
C ALA A 464 -9.52 3.37 -11.31
N CYS A 465 -10.44 2.51 -10.86
CA CYS A 465 -10.89 1.33 -11.58
C CYS A 465 -11.52 1.69 -12.93
N ASP A 466 -12.38 2.71 -12.96
CA ASP A 466 -13.04 3.17 -14.18
C ASP A 466 -12.04 3.84 -15.17
N GLY A 467 -10.99 4.47 -14.63
CA GLY A 467 -10.00 5.27 -15.39
C GLY A 467 -8.64 4.59 -15.66
N LEU A 468 -8.53 3.26 -15.55
CA LEU A 468 -7.26 2.52 -15.62
C LEU A 468 -6.42 2.72 -16.90
N SER A 469 -7.03 3.22 -17.98
CA SER A 469 -6.38 3.39 -19.28
C SER A 469 -5.48 4.62 -19.39
N GLY A 470 -5.62 5.61 -18.51
CA GLY A 470 -4.99 6.92 -18.66
C GLY A 470 -4.51 7.57 -17.36
N LYS A 471 -4.16 8.86 -17.47
CA LYS A 471 -3.59 9.66 -16.37
C LYS A 471 -4.53 9.79 -15.15
N GLU A 472 -5.83 9.89 -15.38
CA GLU A 472 -6.83 10.00 -14.31
C GLU A 472 -6.85 8.77 -13.40
N GLY A 473 -6.71 7.57 -13.99
CA GLY A 473 -6.60 6.34 -13.21
C GLY A 473 -5.42 6.35 -12.27
N LEU A 474 -4.25 6.80 -12.76
CA LEU A 474 -3.03 6.89 -11.96
C LEU A 474 -3.18 7.89 -10.81
N GLU A 475 -3.75 9.08 -11.04
CA GLU A 475 -3.92 10.08 -9.98
C GLU A 475 -4.89 9.62 -8.90
N ASN A 476 -6.03 9.05 -9.29
CA ASN A 476 -6.98 8.49 -8.32
C ASN A 476 -6.39 7.30 -7.56
N ALA A 477 -5.62 6.43 -8.23
CA ALA A 477 -4.96 5.30 -7.56
C ALA A 477 -3.93 5.76 -6.53
N ARG A 478 -3.21 6.86 -6.79
CA ARG A 478 -2.29 7.47 -5.81
C ARG A 478 -3.02 7.97 -4.57
N ILE A 479 -4.10 8.73 -4.77
CA ILE A 479 -4.86 9.30 -3.64
C ILE A 479 -5.45 8.17 -2.79
N ALA A 480 -5.98 7.12 -3.43
CA ALA A 480 -6.47 5.95 -2.72
C ALA A 480 -5.38 5.26 -1.91
N GLU A 481 -4.20 5.05 -2.48
CA GLU A 481 -3.10 4.37 -1.81
C GLU A 481 -2.54 5.18 -0.64
N GLU A 482 -2.37 6.49 -0.80
CA GLU A 482 -1.93 7.41 0.27
C GLU A 482 -2.95 7.45 1.42
N ALA A 483 -4.24 7.55 1.11
CA ALA A 483 -5.30 7.53 2.12
C ALA A 483 -5.39 6.19 2.85
N ALA A 484 -5.23 5.07 2.13
CA ALA A 484 -5.25 3.73 2.71
C ALA A 484 -4.06 3.50 3.66
N GLU A 485 -2.85 3.86 3.24
CA GLU A 485 -1.66 3.74 4.10
C GLU A 485 -1.76 4.65 5.32
N LYS A 486 -2.18 5.91 5.13
CA LYS A 486 -2.38 6.85 6.25
C LYS A 486 -3.38 6.32 7.27
N ALA A 487 -4.50 5.76 6.82
CA ALA A 487 -5.51 5.16 7.71
C ALA A 487 -4.97 3.89 8.42
N PHE A 488 -4.22 3.04 7.71
CA PHE A 488 -3.65 1.82 8.28
C PHE A 488 -2.58 2.10 9.34
N PHE A 489 -1.75 3.12 9.12
CA PHE A 489 -0.65 3.51 10.02
C PHE A 489 -1.00 4.66 10.97
N GLU A 490 -2.29 4.94 11.18
CA GLU A 490 -2.73 5.98 12.11
C GLU A 490 -2.21 5.72 13.53
N LYS A 491 -1.48 6.69 14.10
CA LYS A 491 -0.72 6.54 15.35
C LYS A 491 -1.60 6.13 16.53
N SER A 492 -2.85 6.60 16.57
CA SER A 492 -3.77 6.30 17.68
C SER A 492 -4.27 4.86 17.68
N MET A 493 -4.29 4.17 16.54
CA MET A 493 -4.72 2.76 16.47
C MET A 493 -3.71 1.84 17.16
N VAL A 494 -2.41 2.11 17.01
CA VAL A 494 -1.33 1.31 17.60
C VAL A 494 -1.18 1.55 19.10
N GLY A 495 -1.37 2.79 19.56
CA GLY A 495 -1.15 3.17 20.96
C GLY A 495 -2.16 2.62 21.97
N GLN A 496 -3.37 2.24 21.53
CA GLN A 496 -4.47 1.86 22.44
C GLN A 496 -4.64 0.36 22.66
N VAL A 497 -3.88 -0.48 21.95
CA VAL A 497 -3.87 -1.95 22.15
C VAL A 497 -3.36 -2.33 23.56
N TYR A 498 -2.73 -1.40 24.28
CA TYR A 498 -2.05 -1.66 25.55
C TYR A 498 -2.97 -1.77 26.78
N PHE A 499 -4.28 -1.53 26.66
CA PHE A 499 -5.20 -1.58 27.82
C PHE A 499 -6.32 -2.61 27.65
N PRO A 500 -6.03 -3.91 27.89
CA PRO A 500 -7.04 -4.96 28.05
C PRO A 500 -8.09 -4.57 29.09
N ASP A 501 -9.32 -5.05 28.93
CA ASP A 501 -10.43 -4.73 29.83
C ASP A 501 -10.16 -5.22 31.26
N GLU A 502 -9.34 -6.25 31.44
CA GLU A 502 -8.89 -6.75 32.74
C GLU A 502 -8.11 -5.68 33.52
N HIS A 503 -7.28 -4.89 32.82
CA HIS A 503 -6.52 -3.81 33.44
C HIS A 503 -7.44 -2.64 33.81
N LYS A 504 -8.50 -2.37 33.05
CA LYS A 504 -9.51 -1.36 33.44
C LYS A 504 -10.15 -1.76 34.77
N VAL A 505 -10.58 -3.01 34.91
CA VAL A 505 -11.20 -3.51 36.15
C VAL A 505 -10.20 -3.43 37.32
N ALA A 506 -8.95 -3.83 37.11
CA ALA A 506 -7.92 -3.77 38.16
C ALA A 506 -7.64 -2.35 38.66
N VAL A 507 -7.72 -1.33 37.79
CA VAL A 507 -7.54 0.08 38.16
C VAL A 507 -8.76 0.62 38.92
N TYR A 508 -9.98 0.23 38.54
CA TYR A 508 -11.21 0.73 39.17
C TYR A 508 -11.64 -0.04 40.44
N MET A 509 -11.22 -1.30 40.61
CA MET A 509 -11.59 -2.16 41.75
C MET A 509 -11.22 -1.55 43.13
N PRO A 510 -10.01 -1.00 43.33
CA PRO A 510 -9.64 -0.39 44.61
C PRO A 510 -10.49 0.82 45.00
N LEU A 511 -10.98 1.58 44.01
CA LEU A 511 -11.83 2.75 44.23
C LEU A 511 -13.30 2.37 44.46
N LEU A 512 -13.83 1.45 43.65
CA LEU A 512 -15.25 1.08 43.67
C LEU A 512 -15.59 -0.02 44.68
N GLY A 513 -14.65 -0.92 44.98
CA GLY A 513 -14.85 -2.05 45.89
C GLY A 513 -15.30 -1.63 47.30
N PRO A 514 -14.60 -0.70 47.98
CA PRO A 514 -14.98 -0.22 49.30
C PRO A 514 -16.36 0.46 49.35
N MET A 515 -16.79 1.10 48.26
CA MET A 515 -18.12 1.71 48.13
C MET A 515 -19.20 0.67 47.83
N ALA A 516 -18.90 -0.33 47.00
CA ALA A 516 -19.85 -1.36 46.57
C ALA A 516 -20.19 -2.36 47.68
N VAL A 517 -19.22 -2.77 48.50
CA VAL A 517 -19.41 -3.81 49.53
C VAL A 517 -20.51 -3.43 50.55
N PRO A 518 -20.53 -2.23 51.16
CA PRO A 518 -21.60 -1.83 52.08
C PRO A 518 -22.97 -1.71 51.41
N LEU A 519 -23.03 -1.22 50.16
CA LEU A 519 -24.28 -1.05 49.41
C LEU A 519 -24.92 -2.40 49.06
N VAL A 520 -24.12 -3.36 48.58
CA VAL A 520 -24.58 -4.73 48.28
C VAL A 520 -25.01 -5.44 49.56
N MET A 521 -24.23 -5.32 50.64
CA MET A 521 -24.60 -5.92 51.93
C MET A 521 -25.89 -5.30 52.49
N GLY A 522 -26.11 -4.01 52.27
CA GLY A 522 -27.35 -3.30 52.60
C GLY A 522 -28.58 -3.85 51.87
N VAL A 523 -28.45 -4.14 50.57
CA VAL A 523 -29.50 -4.76 49.74
C VAL A 523 -29.77 -6.21 50.17
N VAL A 524 -28.72 -7.01 50.38
CA VAL A 524 -28.87 -8.42 50.81
C VAL A 524 -29.59 -8.53 52.15
N LYS A 525 -29.25 -7.66 53.12
CA LYS A 525 -29.95 -7.61 54.41
C LYS A 525 -31.43 -7.23 54.24
N GLU A 526 -31.73 -6.30 53.35
CA GLU A 526 -33.13 -5.89 53.09
C GLU A 526 -33.94 -6.98 52.38
N ILE A 527 -33.34 -7.70 51.43
CA ILE A 527 -33.97 -8.85 50.76
C ILE A 527 -34.22 -10.00 51.74
N LYS A 528 -33.26 -10.32 52.60
CA LYS A 528 -33.44 -11.32 53.66
C LYS A 528 -34.55 -10.92 54.63
N ALA A 529 -34.55 -9.67 55.08
CA ALA A 529 -35.61 -9.14 55.96
C ALA A 529 -36.99 -9.18 55.28
N TRP A 530 -37.06 -8.88 53.99
CA TRP A 530 -38.30 -8.97 53.22
C TRP A 530 -38.79 -10.42 53.07
N ASN A 531 -37.91 -11.37 52.76
CA ASN A 531 -38.26 -12.79 52.65
C ASN A 531 -38.72 -13.39 53.98
N ILE A 532 -38.10 -13.01 55.10
CA ILE A 532 -38.53 -13.44 56.44
C ILE A 532 -39.92 -12.89 56.77
N ARG A 533 -40.20 -11.61 56.46
CA ARG A 533 -41.54 -11.01 56.63
C ARG A 533 -42.60 -11.65 55.72
N ARG A 534 -42.20 -12.17 54.56
CA ARG A 534 -43.08 -12.87 53.61
C ARG A 534 -43.39 -14.31 54.00
N ARG A 535 -42.50 -14.96 54.76
CA ARG A 535 -42.67 -16.33 55.30
C ARG A 535 -43.32 -16.36 56.70
N GLY A 536 -43.38 -15.23 57.39
CA GLY A 536 -44.06 -15.05 58.68
C GLY A 536 -45.48 -14.45 58.58
N ARG A 537 -46.00 -14.31 57.35
CA ARG A 537 -47.42 -14.20 57.02
C ARG A 537 -47.84 -15.52 56.40
#